data_AF-A0A8T3B2M3-F1
#
_entry.id   AF-A0A8T3B2M3-F1
#
_cell.length_a   1.000
_cell.length_b   1.000
_cell.length_c   1.000
_cell.angle_alpha   90.00
_cell.angle_beta   90.00
_cell.angle_gamma   90.00
#
_symmetry.space_group_name_H-M   'P 1'
#
loop_
_entity.id
_entity.type
_entity.pdbx_description
1 polymer ?
#
loop_
_entity_poly.entity_id
_entity_poly.type
_entity_poly.pdbx_seq_one_letter_code
_entity_poly.pdbx_strand_id
1 'polypeptide(L)'
;MLLSATSLDGNNGLFPIGFAVVENESKQTWLWFLDNLGETIGTELEPLAFISDMEKGLGEAIREVYPEAEHRICIRHLWKNIKKNFHCKDGHKIQGLVWAAANAYTCTEYNNKLCELSVLNQTIHAYLISLPYKWSRSQFMVGIYHSTNTNNFAESFNAWIVEARTKPVVDLIGLIHGKHMEQRSARKMTSLTWHRELVPHAEEYIREITTRKEQLLVRQSSLYMAEVESLHSRHIVDVESNDCTCNVWQLTGLTCIHAIAFIGMKEHPLWHTYVNDYYYVYR
;
A
#
# COMPACT_ATOMS: atom_id res chain seq x y z
N MET A 1 21.56 3.12 -16.18
CA MET A 1 20.55 3.33 -15.12
C MET A 1 20.07 1.99 -14.61
N LEU A 2 19.45 1.94 -13.43
CA LEU A 2 18.98 0.71 -12.81
C LEU A 2 17.46 0.80 -12.63
N LEU A 3 16.73 -0.09 -13.30
CA LEU A 3 15.31 -0.29 -13.07
C LEU A 3 15.13 -1.37 -12.02
N SER A 4 14.10 -1.25 -11.19
CA SER A 4 13.81 -2.24 -10.15
C SER A 4 12.32 -2.32 -9.85
N ALA A 5 11.85 -3.56 -9.68
CA ALA A 5 10.53 -3.88 -9.14
C ALA A 5 10.71 -4.45 -7.73
N THR A 6 10.00 -3.87 -6.78
CA THR A 6 10.06 -4.25 -5.36
C THR A 6 8.66 -4.23 -4.78
N SER A 7 8.36 -5.18 -3.89
CA SER A 7 7.11 -5.25 -3.12
C SER A 7 7.41 -5.30 -1.63
N LEU A 8 6.34 -5.50 -0.85
CA LEU A 8 6.41 -5.85 0.56
C LEU A 8 5.83 -7.25 0.72
N ASP A 9 6.34 -8.04 1.66
CA ASP A 9 5.75 -9.32 2.06
C ASP A 9 4.71 -9.14 3.18
N GLY A 10 4.06 -10.24 3.60
CA GLY A 10 3.04 -10.22 4.66
C GLY A 10 3.57 -9.67 6.00
N ASN A 11 4.88 -9.78 6.24
CA ASN A 11 5.53 -9.24 7.43
C ASN A 11 6.01 -7.78 7.23
N ASN A 12 5.53 -7.09 6.20
CA ASN A 12 5.90 -5.72 5.84
C ASN A 12 7.42 -5.55 5.55
N GLY A 13 8.08 -6.62 5.12
CA GLY A 13 9.48 -6.62 4.72
C GLY A 13 9.68 -6.33 3.24
N LEU A 14 10.63 -5.47 2.89
CA LEU A 14 11.00 -5.15 1.49
C LEU A 14 11.38 -6.41 0.70
N PHE A 15 10.60 -6.79 -0.30
CA PHE A 15 10.83 -7.97 -1.12
C PHE A 15 11.19 -7.54 -2.55
N PRO A 16 12.48 -7.59 -2.95
CA PRO A 16 12.87 -7.32 -4.32
C PRO A 16 12.37 -8.41 -5.26
N ILE A 17 11.69 -8.00 -6.35
CA ILE A 17 11.15 -8.92 -7.35
C ILE A 17 12.15 -9.08 -8.50
N GLY A 18 12.65 -7.97 -9.04
CA GLY A 18 13.59 -7.98 -10.15
C GLY A 18 14.26 -6.63 -10.36
N PHE A 19 15.38 -6.63 -11.08
CA PHE A 19 16.09 -5.41 -11.47
C PHE A 19 16.76 -5.58 -12.83
N ALA A 20 17.04 -4.47 -13.50
CA ALA A 20 17.73 -4.46 -14.79
C ALA A 20 18.62 -3.24 -14.95
N VAL A 21 19.78 -3.44 -15.59
CA VAL A 21 20.68 -2.36 -15.99
C VAL A 21 20.35 -1.97 -17.43
N VAL A 22 19.97 -0.71 -17.64
CA VAL A 22 19.54 -0.18 -18.93
C VAL A 22 20.33 1.08 -19.28
N GLU A 23 20.39 1.44 -20.57
CA GLU A 23 21.12 2.64 -21.02
C GLU A 23 20.46 3.94 -20.55
N ASN A 24 19.13 4.01 -20.64
CA ASN A 24 18.31 5.16 -20.25
C ASN A 24 16.95 4.73 -19.67
N GLU A 25 16.19 5.69 -19.13
CA GLU A 25 14.79 5.50 -18.78
C GLU A 25 13.94 6.08 -19.92
N SER A 26 13.30 5.19 -20.65
CA SER A 26 12.36 5.50 -21.71
C SER A 26 11.18 4.54 -21.67
N LYS A 27 10.12 4.84 -22.44
CA LYS A 27 8.99 3.91 -22.61
C LYS A 27 9.50 2.53 -23.06
N GLN A 28 10.43 2.48 -24.01
CA GLN A 28 10.93 1.22 -24.58
C GLN A 28 11.68 0.36 -23.54
N THR A 29 12.50 0.98 -22.70
CA THR A 29 13.23 0.24 -21.64
C THR A 29 12.29 -0.23 -20.54
N TRP A 30 11.24 0.54 -20.23
CA TRP A 30 10.20 0.12 -19.28
C TRP A 30 9.33 -1.01 -19.84
N LEU A 31 8.92 -0.95 -21.11
CA LEU A 31 8.21 -2.04 -21.78
C LEU A 31 9.02 -3.32 -21.70
N TRP A 32 10.27 -3.30 -22.16
CA TRP A 32 11.15 -4.46 -22.11
C TRP A 32 11.29 -5.01 -20.68
N PHE A 33 11.49 -4.16 -19.68
CA PHE A 33 11.60 -4.61 -18.30
C PHE A 33 10.31 -5.25 -17.78
N LEU A 34 9.15 -4.67 -18.09
CA LEU A 34 7.84 -5.18 -17.66
C LEU A 34 7.45 -6.47 -18.39
N ASP A 35 7.83 -6.62 -19.67
CA ASP A 35 7.63 -7.86 -20.43
C ASP A 35 8.42 -9.02 -19.81
N ASN A 36 9.71 -8.80 -19.52
CA ASN A 36 10.54 -9.80 -18.84
C ASN A 36 10.02 -10.14 -17.44
N LEU A 37 9.51 -9.13 -16.73
CA LEU A 37 8.84 -9.34 -15.46
C LEU A 37 7.60 -10.22 -15.65
N GLY A 38 6.79 -9.93 -16.67
CA GLY A 38 5.56 -10.66 -17.01
C GLY A 38 5.81 -12.11 -17.41
N GLU A 39 6.90 -12.40 -18.10
CA GLU A 39 7.34 -13.79 -18.37
C GLU A 39 7.66 -14.56 -17.08
N THR A 40 8.11 -13.86 -16.04
CA THR A 40 8.53 -14.48 -14.77
C THR A 40 7.36 -14.66 -13.79
N ILE A 41 6.50 -13.65 -13.65
CA ILE A 41 5.43 -13.65 -12.64
C ILE A 41 4.03 -13.84 -13.24
N GLY A 42 3.86 -13.68 -14.54
CA GLY A 42 2.59 -13.71 -15.24
C GLY A 42 2.02 -12.31 -15.48
N THR A 43 1.42 -12.10 -16.66
CA THR A 43 0.73 -10.84 -17.03
C THR A 43 -0.76 -10.83 -16.65
N GLU A 44 -1.33 -12.01 -16.40
CA GLU A 44 -2.73 -12.21 -15.97
C GLU A 44 -2.90 -12.17 -14.43
N LEU A 45 -1.91 -11.65 -13.72
CA LEU A 45 -1.97 -11.53 -12.26
C LEU A 45 -3.01 -10.50 -11.85
N GLU A 46 -4.10 -10.97 -11.24
CA GLU A 46 -5.12 -10.11 -10.68
C GLU A 46 -5.50 -10.56 -9.26
N PRO A 47 -5.70 -9.61 -8.32
CA PRO A 47 -5.52 -8.17 -8.48
C PRO A 47 -4.04 -7.74 -8.41
N LEU A 48 -3.65 -6.73 -9.20
CA LEU A 48 -2.29 -6.18 -9.24
C LEU A 48 -2.30 -4.65 -9.25
N ALA A 49 -1.38 -4.04 -8.51
CA ALA A 49 -1.14 -2.60 -8.57
C ALA A 49 0.34 -2.25 -8.64
N PHE A 50 0.64 -1.26 -9.47
CA PHE A 50 1.94 -0.61 -9.54
C PHE A 50 1.87 0.75 -8.83
N ILE A 51 2.87 1.08 -8.03
CA ILE A 51 3.04 2.43 -7.49
C ILE A 51 4.32 3.04 -8.02
N SER A 52 4.22 4.25 -8.56
CA SER A 52 5.38 4.99 -9.05
C SER A 52 5.30 6.48 -8.75
N ASP A 53 6.34 7.20 -9.13
CA ASP A 53 6.57 8.64 -8.95
C ASP A 53 6.09 9.49 -10.14
N MET A 54 5.32 8.90 -11.06
CA MET A 54 4.89 9.49 -12.35
C MET A 54 6.03 9.73 -13.33
N GLU A 55 7.08 8.91 -13.30
CA GLU A 55 8.12 8.95 -14.34
C GLU A 55 7.54 8.75 -15.75
N LYS A 56 8.15 9.44 -16.71
CA LYS A 56 7.68 9.43 -18.11
C LYS A 56 7.89 8.05 -18.73
N GLY A 57 6.91 7.57 -19.49
CA GLY A 57 6.96 6.29 -20.19
C GLY A 57 6.55 5.08 -19.35
N LEU A 58 6.77 5.06 -18.03
CA LEU A 58 6.39 3.92 -17.19
C LEU A 58 4.87 3.69 -17.16
N GLY A 59 4.07 4.74 -16.97
CA GLY A 59 2.61 4.60 -16.96
C GLY A 59 2.02 4.14 -18.31
N GLU A 60 2.68 4.46 -19.42
CA GLU A 60 2.29 3.96 -20.74
C GLU A 60 2.70 2.50 -20.91
N ALA A 61 3.89 2.12 -20.45
CA ALA A 61 4.37 0.74 -20.50
C ALA A 61 3.53 -0.20 -19.63
N ILE A 62 3.15 0.22 -18.42
CA ILE A 62 2.25 -0.56 -17.54
C ILE A 62 0.92 -0.81 -18.25
N ARG A 63 0.32 0.20 -18.87
CA ARG A 63 -0.98 0.05 -19.57
C ARG A 63 -0.90 -0.92 -20.75
N GLU A 64 0.27 -1.05 -21.36
CA GLU A 64 0.49 -1.93 -22.52
C GLU A 64 0.71 -3.39 -22.09
N VAL A 65 1.50 -3.62 -21.03
CA VAL A 65 1.87 -4.97 -20.56
C VAL A 65 0.88 -5.54 -19.54
N TYR A 66 0.33 -4.69 -18.66
CA TYR A 66 -0.60 -5.05 -17.58
C TYR A 66 -1.85 -4.14 -17.63
N PRO A 67 -2.72 -4.29 -18.63
CA PRO A 67 -3.85 -3.37 -18.85
C PRO A 67 -4.85 -3.33 -17.68
N GLU A 68 -5.04 -4.44 -16.97
CA GLU A 68 -5.95 -4.56 -15.83
C GLU A 68 -5.32 -4.13 -14.49
N ALA A 69 -4.01 -3.87 -14.47
CA ALA A 69 -3.32 -3.47 -13.25
C ALA A 69 -3.66 -2.02 -12.86
N GLU A 70 -3.92 -1.81 -11.57
CA GLU A 70 -4.13 -0.47 -11.03
C GLU A 70 -2.81 0.30 -10.96
N HIS A 71 -2.79 1.50 -11.54
CA HIS A 71 -1.66 2.41 -11.40
C HIS A 71 -1.90 3.45 -10.30
N ARG A 72 -1.05 3.41 -9.27
CA ARG A 72 -1.01 4.31 -8.13
C ARG A 72 0.13 5.33 -8.23
N ILE A 73 -0.12 6.54 -7.75
CA ILE A 73 0.90 7.57 -7.57
C ILE A 73 1.33 7.63 -6.10
N CYS A 74 2.63 7.64 -5.86
CA CYS A 74 3.16 7.96 -4.54
C CYS A 74 2.79 9.38 -4.11
N ILE A 75 2.10 9.54 -2.98
CA ILE A 75 1.65 10.83 -2.45
C ILE A 75 2.80 11.83 -2.23
N ARG A 76 4.00 11.34 -1.87
CA ARG A 76 5.18 12.20 -1.69
C ARG A 76 5.64 12.80 -3.02
N HIS A 77 5.63 12.00 -4.09
CA HIS A 77 5.97 12.45 -5.43
C HIS A 77 4.88 13.32 -6.04
N LEU A 78 3.60 12.96 -5.83
CA LEU A 78 2.47 13.79 -6.19
C LEU A 78 2.61 15.20 -5.60
N TRP A 79 2.93 15.31 -4.31
CA TRP A 79 3.13 16.60 -3.68
C TRP A 79 4.36 17.36 -4.18
N LYS A 80 5.47 16.66 -4.42
CA LYS A 80 6.66 17.27 -5.02
C LYS A 80 6.32 17.89 -6.38
N ASN A 81 5.51 17.20 -7.18
CA ASN A 81 5.01 17.69 -8.47
C ASN A 81 4.05 18.87 -8.31
N ILE A 82 3.15 18.83 -7.32
CA ILE A 82 2.27 19.97 -7.01
C ILE A 82 3.10 21.21 -6.64
N LYS A 83 4.07 21.06 -5.73
CA LYS A 83 4.97 22.15 -5.32
C LYS A 83 5.77 22.74 -6.47
N LYS A 84 6.19 21.89 -7.41
CA LYS A 84 6.96 22.30 -8.59
C LYS A 84 6.10 23.08 -9.60
N ASN A 85 4.86 22.65 -9.81
CA ASN A 85 4.00 23.17 -10.87
C ASN A 85 3.05 24.30 -10.41
N PHE A 86 2.77 24.41 -9.11
CA PHE A 86 1.82 25.38 -8.58
C PHE A 86 2.44 26.23 -7.47
N HIS A 87 2.26 27.54 -7.56
CA HIS A 87 2.60 28.46 -6.47
C HIS A 87 1.55 28.35 -5.36
N CYS A 88 1.96 27.81 -4.21
CA CYS A 88 1.06 27.53 -3.10
C CYS A 88 1.23 28.56 -1.98
N LYS A 89 0.48 29.68 -2.03
CA LYS A 89 0.49 30.69 -0.95
C LYS A 89 0.14 30.06 0.42
N ASP A 90 -0.80 29.12 0.45
CA ASP A 90 -1.21 28.33 1.62
C ASP A 90 -0.67 26.89 1.59
N GLY A 91 0.61 26.72 1.23
CA GLY A 91 1.21 25.40 0.97
C GLY A 91 1.01 24.38 2.10
N HIS A 92 1.11 24.77 3.37
CA HIS A 92 0.91 23.86 4.49
C HIS A 92 -0.54 23.36 4.64
N LYS A 93 -1.53 24.25 4.49
CA LYS A 93 -2.95 23.87 4.59
C LYS A 93 -3.38 22.99 3.42
N ILE A 94 -2.93 23.34 2.21
CA ILE A 94 -3.13 22.53 1.00
C ILE A 94 -2.49 21.15 1.20
N GLN A 95 -1.25 21.09 1.71
CA GLN A 95 -0.58 19.83 2.01
C GLN A 95 -1.42 18.96 2.95
N GLY A 96 -1.93 19.54 4.03
CA GLY A 96 -2.77 18.84 5.01
C GLY A 96 -4.02 18.25 4.37
N LEU A 97 -4.71 19.01 3.52
CA LEU A 97 -5.91 18.53 2.82
C LEU A 97 -5.58 17.42 1.81
N VAL A 98 -4.51 17.56 1.03
CA VAL A 98 -4.06 16.56 0.07
C VAL A 98 -3.65 15.25 0.77
N TRP A 99 -2.92 15.34 1.89
CA TRP A 99 -2.58 14.16 2.68
C TRP A 99 -3.79 13.52 3.33
N ALA A 100 -4.72 14.32 3.87
CA ALA A 100 -5.94 13.81 4.47
C ALA A 100 -6.79 13.08 3.43
N ALA A 101 -6.96 13.67 2.24
CA ALA A 101 -7.63 13.03 1.12
C ALA A 101 -6.92 11.73 0.72
N ALA A 102 -5.59 11.75 0.55
CA ALA A 102 -4.82 10.57 0.13
C ALA A 102 -4.89 9.40 1.12
N ASN A 103 -5.01 9.70 2.41
CA ASN A 103 -5.08 8.71 3.48
C ASN A 103 -6.50 8.32 3.89
N ALA A 104 -7.52 8.95 3.30
CA ALA A 104 -8.92 8.63 3.55
C ALA A 104 -9.23 7.20 3.09
N TYR A 105 -9.88 6.41 3.94
CA TYR A 105 -10.29 5.05 3.59
C TYR A 105 -11.68 5.02 2.95
N THR A 106 -12.52 6.01 3.25
CA THR A 106 -13.88 6.11 2.69
C THR A 106 -13.98 7.18 1.60
N CYS A 107 -14.89 6.97 0.64
CA CYS A 107 -15.20 7.96 -0.39
C CYS A 107 -15.74 9.27 0.21
N THR A 108 -16.50 9.18 1.31
CA THR A 108 -17.03 10.36 2.02
C THR A 108 -15.92 11.25 2.56
N GLU A 109 -14.97 10.69 3.30
CA GLU A 109 -13.83 11.45 3.82
C GLU A 109 -12.99 12.07 2.69
N TYR A 110 -12.72 11.28 1.64
CA TYR A 110 -12.00 11.74 0.47
C TYR A 110 -12.68 12.93 -0.22
N ASN A 111 -13.97 12.79 -0.51
CA ASN A 111 -14.76 13.84 -1.18
C ASN A 111 -14.87 15.10 -0.31
N ASN A 112 -15.08 14.95 1.01
CA ASN A 112 -15.12 16.08 1.92
C ASN A 112 -13.81 16.89 1.88
N LYS A 113 -12.65 16.20 1.89
CA LYS A 113 -11.34 16.87 1.82
C LYS A 113 -11.07 17.49 0.45
N LEU A 114 -11.55 16.89 -0.65
CA LEU A 114 -11.49 17.51 -1.97
C LEU A 114 -12.40 18.73 -2.08
N CYS A 115 -13.60 18.72 -1.48
CA CYS A 115 -14.48 19.89 -1.41
C CYS A 115 -13.81 21.04 -0.65
N GLU A 116 -13.24 20.77 0.53
CA GLU A 116 -12.46 21.77 1.28
C GLU A 116 -11.29 22.33 0.45
N LEU A 117 -10.59 21.45 -0.29
CA LEU A 117 -9.49 21.85 -1.17
C LEU A 117 -9.96 22.69 -2.36
N SER A 118 -11.14 22.39 -2.93
CA SER A 118 -11.69 23.13 -4.07
C SER A 118 -11.97 24.60 -3.72
N VAL A 119 -12.42 24.86 -2.49
CA VAL A 119 -12.65 26.21 -1.96
C VAL A 119 -11.33 26.96 -1.75
N LEU A 120 -10.29 26.25 -1.30
CA LEU A 120 -8.99 26.85 -1.02
C LEU A 120 -8.16 27.09 -2.30
N ASN A 121 -8.17 26.12 -3.22
CA ASN A 121 -7.41 26.18 -4.47
C ASN A 121 -8.06 25.29 -5.54
N GLN A 122 -8.93 25.89 -6.35
CA GLN A 122 -9.64 25.20 -7.42
C GLN A 122 -8.70 24.62 -8.48
N THR A 123 -7.54 25.25 -8.74
CA THR A 123 -6.56 24.78 -9.73
C THR A 123 -5.92 23.45 -9.30
N ILE A 124 -5.48 23.33 -8.05
CA ILE A 124 -4.91 22.08 -7.53
C ILE A 124 -5.98 21.00 -7.42
N HIS A 125 -7.20 21.36 -7.01
CA HIS A 125 -8.33 20.43 -7.04
C HIS A 125 -8.57 19.89 -8.46
N ALA A 126 -8.69 20.77 -9.47
CA ALA A 126 -8.86 20.39 -10.86
C ALA A 126 -7.72 19.50 -11.38
N TYR A 127 -6.48 19.80 -10.98
CA TYR A 127 -5.33 18.95 -11.30
C TYR A 127 -5.47 17.54 -10.72
N LEU A 128 -5.80 17.42 -9.43
CA LEU A 128 -5.90 16.13 -8.74
C LEU A 128 -7.01 15.22 -9.32
N ILE A 129 -8.16 15.80 -9.68
CA ILE A 129 -9.26 15.04 -10.29
C ILE A 129 -8.96 14.67 -11.76
N SER A 130 -8.06 15.39 -12.42
CA SER A 130 -7.66 15.12 -13.82
C SER A 130 -6.63 14.00 -13.95
N LEU A 131 -6.03 13.55 -12.84
CA LEU A 131 -4.99 12.53 -12.87
C LEU A 131 -5.59 11.18 -13.33
N PRO A 132 -4.99 10.49 -14.30
CA PRO A 132 -5.47 9.19 -14.78
C PRO A 132 -5.13 8.04 -13.82
N TYR A 133 -4.51 8.34 -12.68
CA TYR A 133 -3.93 7.37 -11.75
C TYR A 133 -4.49 7.59 -10.35
N LYS A 134 -4.55 6.52 -9.56
CA LYS A 134 -5.10 6.58 -8.21
C LYS A 134 -4.05 7.07 -7.21
N TRP A 135 -4.46 7.86 -6.22
CA TRP A 135 -3.53 8.39 -5.21
C TRP A 135 -4.11 8.40 -3.80
N SER A 136 -5.40 8.08 -3.67
CA SER A 136 -6.12 7.95 -2.41
C SER A 136 -6.46 6.51 -2.10
N ARG A 137 -6.28 6.11 -0.84
CA ARG A 137 -6.65 4.78 -0.34
C ARG A 137 -8.11 4.43 -0.63
N SER A 138 -9.02 5.39 -0.48
CA SER A 138 -10.44 5.22 -0.75
C SER A 138 -10.79 4.83 -2.18
N GLN A 139 -9.85 4.98 -3.11
CA GLN A 139 -10.04 4.64 -4.53
C GLN A 139 -9.33 3.34 -4.92
N PHE A 140 -8.44 2.83 -4.07
CA PHE A 140 -7.64 1.64 -4.38
C PHE A 140 -8.51 0.40 -4.51
N MET A 141 -8.09 -0.50 -5.39
CA MET A 141 -8.74 -1.78 -5.56
C MET A 141 -8.57 -2.64 -4.31
N VAL A 142 -9.64 -3.36 -3.97
CA VAL A 142 -9.66 -4.38 -2.92
C VAL A 142 -9.00 -5.66 -3.44
N GLY A 143 -8.46 -6.48 -2.54
CA GLY A 143 -7.85 -7.78 -2.87
C GLY A 143 -6.33 -7.77 -3.00
N ILE A 144 -5.70 -6.59 -3.05
CA ILE A 144 -4.23 -6.45 -2.95
C ILE A 144 -3.76 -6.55 -1.49
N TYR A 145 -4.66 -6.26 -0.54
CA TYR A 145 -4.39 -6.28 0.90
C TYR A 145 -3.18 -5.41 1.30
N HIS A 146 -3.05 -4.26 0.63
CA HIS A 146 -2.01 -3.29 0.89
C HIS A 146 -2.49 -1.87 0.59
N SER A 147 -2.65 -1.06 1.64
CA SER A 147 -3.18 0.30 1.57
C SER A 147 -2.11 1.40 1.42
N THR A 148 -0.83 1.03 1.26
CA THR A 148 0.24 2.03 1.17
C THR A 148 0.11 2.86 -0.10
N ASN A 149 0.13 4.18 0.08
CA ASN A 149 0.10 5.20 -0.98
C ASN A 149 1.45 5.96 -1.09
N THR A 150 2.51 5.42 -0.48
CA THR A 150 3.89 5.93 -0.54
C THR A 150 4.80 4.90 -1.20
N ASN A 151 5.86 5.36 -1.87
CA ASN A 151 6.87 4.50 -2.45
C ASN A 151 8.09 4.32 -1.52
N ASN A 152 7.84 4.26 -0.21
CA ASN A 152 8.91 4.16 0.80
C ASN A 152 9.75 2.88 0.61
N PHE A 153 9.18 1.82 0.07
CA PHE A 153 9.88 0.57 -0.16
C PHE A 153 10.86 0.66 -1.35
N ALA A 154 10.53 1.36 -2.45
CA ALA A 154 11.53 1.62 -3.48
C ALA A 154 12.61 2.60 -3.01
N GLU A 155 12.26 3.60 -2.18
CA GLU A 155 13.25 4.48 -1.53
C GLU A 155 14.20 3.65 -0.63
N SER A 156 13.65 2.71 0.14
CA SER A 156 14.42 1.79 1.00
C SER A 156 15.32 0.86 0.19
N PHE A 157 14.83 0.33 -0.94
CA PHE A 157 15.65 -0.46 -1.86
C PHE A 157 16.80 0.37 -2.41
N ASN A 158 16.53 1.57 -2.90
CA ASN A 158 17.55 2.49 -3.40
C ASN A 158 18.64 2.79 -2.36
N ALA A 159 18.25 2.98 -1.09
CA ALA A 159 19.19 3.15 0.01
C ALA A 159 20.00 1.85 0.27
N TRP A 160 19.36 0.69 0.20
CA TRP A 160 19.98 -0.61 0.45
C TRP A 160 21.08 -0.97 -0.56
N ILE A 161 20.95 -0.49 -1.80
CA ILE A 161 21.89 -0.76 -2.90
C ILE A 161 22.80 0.44 -3.24
N VAL A 162 22.80 1.50 -2.43
CA VAL A 162 23.52 2.76 -2.74
C VAL A 162 25.00 2.53 -3.05
N GLU A 163 25.65 1.63 -2.32
CA GLU A 163 27.05 1.27 -2.55
C GLU A 163 27.24 0.58 -3.90
N ALA A 164 26.39 -0.41 -4.21
CA ALA A 164 26.46 -1.18 -5.45
C ALA A 164 26.29 -0.28 -6.69
N ARG A 165 25.47 0.77 -6.59
CA ARG A 165 25.25 1.74 -7.67
C ARG A 165 26.49 2.54 -8.07
N THR A 166 27.52 2.59 -7.22
CA THR A 166 28.77 3.30 -7.51
C THR A 166 29.81 2.42 -8.21
N LYS A 167 29.52 1.12 -8.40
CA LYS A 167 30.44 0.14 -8.94
C LYS A 167 30.21 -0.10 -10.44
N PRO A 168 31.19 -0.66 -11.18
CA PRO A 168 30.99 -1.15 -12.54
C PRO A 168 29.85 -2.17 -12.62
N VAL A 169 29.26 -2.35 -13.81
CA VAL A 169 28.04 -3.16 -14.02
C VAL A 169 28.17 -4.58 -13.46
N VAL A 170 29.32 -5.25 -13.67
CA VAL A 170 29.55 -6.61 -13.18
C VAL A 170 29.53 -6.67 -11.65
N ASP A 171 30.21 -5.74 -10.99
CA ASP A 171 30.26 -5.65 -9.53
C ASP A 171 28.92 -5.22 -8.94
N LEU A 172 28.21 -4.30 -9.61
CA LEU A 172 26.87 -3.85 -9.24
C LEU A 172 25.91 -5.04 -9.18
N ILE A 173 25.90 -5.87 -10.23
CA ILE A 173 25.06 -7.07 -10.29
C ILE A 173 25.49 -8.04 -9.19
N GLY A 174 26.78 -8.34 -9.08
CA GLY A 174 27.31 -9.25 -8.06
C GLY A 174 26.92 -8.85 -6.62
N LEU A 175 27.01 -7.56 -6.28
CA LEU A 175 26.65 -7.04 -4.97
C LEU A 175 25.14 -7.11 -4.69
N ILE A 176 24.30 -6.79 -5.67
CA ILE A 176 22.83 -6.92 -5.51
C ILE A 176 22.45 -8.39 -5.32
N HIS A 177 23.05 -9.30 -6.09
CA HIS A 177 22.84 -10.75 -5.92
C HIS A 177 23.26 -11.24 -4.54
N GLY A 178 24.44 -10.86 -4.06
CA GLY A 178 24.90 -11.19 -2.70
C GLY A 178 23.93 -10.69 -1.63
N LYS A 179 23.51 -9.42 -1.73
CA LYS A 179 22.51 -8.81 -0.84
C LYS A 179 21.18 -9.57 -0.85
N HIS A 180 20.69 -9.99 -2.01
CA HIS A 180 19.48 -10.82 -2.11
C HIS A 180 19.65 -12.18 -1.42
N MET A 181 20.79 -12.86 -1.63
CA MET A 181 21.07 -14.16 -1.01
C MET A 181 21.11 -14.06 0.52
N GLU A 182 21.82 -13.07 1.06
CA GLU A 182 21.88 -12.82 2.50
C GLU A 182 20.50 -12.50 3.07
N GLN A 183 19.74 -11.62 2.41
CA GLN A 183 18.40 -11.25 2.85
C GLN A 183 17.46 -12.46 2.88
N ARG A 184 17.46 -13.29 1.83
CA ARG A 184 16.62 -14.50 1.77
C ARG A 184 17.01 -15.52 2.83
N SER A 185 18.31 -15.72 3.04
CA SER A 185 18.82 -16.61 4.10
C SER A 185 18.39 -16.14 5.49
N ALA A 186 18.59 -14.86 5.80
CA ALA A 186 18.20 -14.26 7.09
C ALA A 186 16.68 -14.32 7.33
N ARG A 187 15.87 -14.11 6.29
CA ARG A 187 14.42 -14.22 6.36
C ARG A 187 13.96 -15.65 6.63
N LYS A 188 14.57 -16.63 5.96
CA LYS A 188 14.30 -18.06 6.21
C LYS A 188 14.65 -18.44 7.65
N MET A 189 15.80 -18.00 8.16
CA MET A 189 16.17 -18.26 9.56
C MET A 189 15.20 -17.59 10.54
N THR A 190 14.78 -16.35 10.25
CA THR A 190 13.78 -15.64 11.04
C THR A 190 12.43 -16.37 11.04
N SER A 191 11.95 -16.84 9.88
CA SER A 191 10.64 -17.50 9.78
C SER A 191 10.58 -18.82 10.55
N LEU A 192 11.70 -19.53 10.71
CA LEU A 192 11.77 -20.75 11.54
C LEU A 192 11.50 -20.49 13.02
N THR A 193 11.65 -19.24 13.48
CA THR A 193 11.35 -18.83 14.86
C THR A 193 9.88 -18.45 15.07
N TRP A 194 9.08 -18.42 14.01
CA TRP A 194 7.67 -18.05 14.10
C TRP A 194 6.83 -19.28 14.49
N HIS A 195 6.25 -19.21 15.68
CA HIS A 195 5.45 -20.29 16.27
C HIS A 195 3.93 -20.04 16.20
N ARG A 196 3.53 -18.84 15.79
CA ARG A 196 2.12 -18.44 15.67
C ARG A 196 1.62 -18.60 14.25
N GLU A 197 0.30 -18.55 14.08
CA GLU A 197 -0.39 -18.68 12.81
C GLU A 197 -0.10 -17.49 11.89
N LEU A 198 -0.01 -16.27 12.44
CA LEU A 198 0.25 -15.05 11.68
C LEU A 198 1.71 -14.61 11.76
N VAL A 199 2.13 -13.88 10.73
CA VAL A 199 3.41 -13.18 10.69
C VAL A 199 3.50 -12.12 11.80
N PRO A 200 4.70 -11.86 12.36
CA PRO A 200 4.87 -10.95 13.49
C PRO A 200 4.25 -9.56 13.31
N HIS A 201 4.31 -9.00 12.10
CA HIS A 201 3.71 -7.69 11.81
C HIS A 201 2.20 -7.66 12.04
N ALA A 202 1.48 -8.70 11.63
CA ALA A 202 0.03 -8.79 11.79
C ALA A 202 -0.34 -9.02 13.27
N GLU A 203 0.39 -9.88 13.97
CA GLU A 203 0.22 -10.07 15.43
C GLU A 203 0.42 -8.76 16.20
N GLU A 204 1.48 -8.03 15.87
CA GLU A 204 1.80 -6.74 16.48
C GLU A 204 0.69 -5.72 16.22
N TYR A 205 0.23 -5.63 14.96
CA TYR A 205 -0.86 -4.75 14.57
C TYR A 205 -2.12 -5.02 15.40
N ILE A 206 -2.57 -6.28 15.46
CA ILE A 206 -3.75 -6.69 16.23
C ILE A 206 -3.57 -6.36 17.71
N ARG A 207 -2.40 -6.65 18.28
CA ARG A 207 -2.09 -6.31 19.66
C ARG A 207 -2.17 -4.80 19.90
N GLU A 208 -1.66 -3.98 19.00
CA GLU A 208 -1.74 -2.52 19.14
C GLU A 208 -3.20 -2.05 19.13
N ILE A 209 -3.98 -2.45 18.12
CA ILE A 209 -5.35 -1.94 17.98
C ILE A 209 -6.31 -2.49 19.05
N THR A 210 -6.06 -3.67 19.61
CA THR A 210 -6.84 -4.23 20.73
C THR A 210 -6.67 -3.41 22.02
N THR A 211 -5.52 -2.76 22.24
CA THR A 211 -5.34 -1.86 23.40
C THR A 211 -6.12 -0.55 23.28
N ARG A 212 -6.56 -0.18 22.07
CA ARG A 212 -7.21 1.10 21.77
C ARG A 212 -8.75 1.01 21.74
N LYS A 213 -9.33 -0.17 21.95
CA LYS A 213 -10.76 -0.43 21.75
C LYS A 213 -11.67 0.17 22.83
N GLU A 214 -11.12 0.60 23.97
CA GLU A 214 -11.88 0.96 25.19
C GLU A 214 -12.85 2.15 25.01
N GLN A 215 -12.78 2.86 23.89
CA GLN A 215 -13.61 4.05 23.61
C GLN A 215 -14.74 3.80 22.59
N LEU A 216 -14.94 2.55 22.15
CA LEU A 216 -15.95 2.23 21.12
C LEU A 216 -17.21 1.61 21.73
N LEU A 217 -18.36 2.12 21.33
CA LEU A 217 -19.66 1.57 21.71
C LEU A 217 -20.13 0.60 20.63
N VAL A 218 -20.33 -0.66 21.00
CA VAL A 218 -20.79 -1.71 20.09
C VAL A 218 -22.28 -1.98 20.31
N ARG A 219 -23.07 -1.86 19.24
CA ARG A 219 -24.49 -2.24 19.19
C ARG A 219 -24.66 -3.40 18.22
N GLN A 220 -24.67 -4.60 18.79
CA GLN A 220 -24.83 -5.84 18.03
C GLN A 220 -26.27 -5.98 17.52
N SER A 221 -26.42 -6.25 16.22
CA SER A 221 -27.73 -6.53 15.59
C SER A 221 -27.95 -8.02 15.33
N SER A 222 -26.87 -8.78 15.06
CA SER A 222 -26.90 -10.22 14.84
C SER A 222 -25.63 -10.89 15.33
N LEU A 223 -25.50 -12.21 15.18
CA LEU A 223 -24.27 -12.94 15.50
C LEU A 223 -23.05 -12.44 14.70
N TYR A 224 -23.27 -11.88 13.52
CA TYR A 224 -22.21 -11.48 12.59
C TYR A 224 -22.16 -9.98 12.29
N MET A 225 -23.19 -9.22 12.69
CA MET A 225 -23.28 -7.80 12.41
C MET A 225 -23.42 -6.94 13.67
N ALA A 226 -22.73 -5.80 13.63
CA ALA A 226 -22.85 -4.76 14.66
C ALA A 226 -22.64 -3.37 14.06
N GLU A 227 -23.31 -2.38 14.65
CA GLU A 227 -22.90 -0.99 14.51
C GLU A 227 -21.89 -0.66 15.61
N VAL A 228 -20.76 -0.08 15.23
CA VAL A 228 -19.70 0.36 16.15
C VAL A 228 -19.55 1.87 16.04
N GLU A 229 -19.79 2.54 17.16
CA GLU A 229 -19.77 4.00 17.27
C GLU A 229 -18.51 4.46 18.00
N SER A 230 -17.82 5.42 17.39
CA SER A 230 -16.76 6.23 18.00
C SER A 230 -17.29 7.64 18.28
N LEU A 231 -16.47 8.50 18.90
CA LEU A 231 -16.84 9.90 19.13
C LEU A 231 -17.19 10.68 17.85
N HIS A 232 -16.64 10.28 16.70
CA HIS A 232 -16.71 11.06 15.45
C HIS A 232 -17.34 10.30 14.28
N SER A 233 -17.57 9.00 14.39
CA SER A 233 -18.03 8.17 13.28
C SER A 233 -18.80 6.94 13.75
N ARG A 234 -19.64 6.40 12.87
CA ARG A 234 -20.30 5.11 13.04
C ARG A 234 -19.98 4.22 11.86
N HIS A 235 -19.68 2.96 12.15
CA HIS A 235 -19.37 1.98 11.13
C HIS A 235 -20.16 0.71 11.35
N ILE A 236 -20.63 0.11 10.25
CA ILE A 236 -21.23 -1.21 10.27
C ILE A 236 -20.11 -2.21 10.06
N VAL A 237 -20.08 -3.24 10.89
CA VAL A 237 -19.15 -4.36 10.80
C VAL A 237 -19.95 -5.61 10.45
N ASP A 238 -19.45 -6.37 9.49
CA ASP A 238 -19.88 -7.73 9.17
C ASP A 238 -18.67 -8.67 9.25
N VAL A 239 -18.66 -9.51 10.29
CA VAL A 239 -17.53 -10.43 10.53
C VAL A 239 -17.64 -11.73 9.73
N GLU A 240 -18.77 -12.01 9.08
CA GLU A 240 -18.91 -13.18 8.20
C GLU A 240 -18.27 -12.90 6.83
N SER A 241 -18.48 -11.70 6.31
CA SER A 241 -17.88 -11.24 5.05
C SER A 241 -16.53 -10.53 5.19
N ASN A 242 -16.01 -10.40 6.42
CA ASN A 242 -14.81 -9.62 6.74
C ASN A 242 -14.89 -8.17 6.24
N ASP A 243 -16.07 -7.55 6.36
CA ASP A 243 -16.37 -6.22 5.85
C ASP A 243 -16.57 -5.22 7.00
N CYS A 244 -16.13 -3.99 6.77
CA CYS A 244 -16.50 -2.87 7.62
C CYS A 244 -16.64 -1.60 6.79
N THR A 245 -17.65 -0.78 7.04
CA THR A 245 -17.86 0.47 6.28
C THR A 245 -16.73 1.49 6.43
N CYS A 246 -15.76 1.26 7.33
CA CYS A 246 -14.53 2.05 7.40
C CYS A 246 -13.50 1.69 6.30
N ASN A 247 -13.73 0.63 5.53
CA ASN A 247 -12.94 0.14 4.39
C ASN A 247 -11.49 -0.31 4.70
N VAL A 248 -11.05 -0.21 5.97
CA VAL A 248 -9.70 -0.59 6.38
C VAL A 248 -9.49 -2.10 6.20
N TRP A 249 -10.48 -2.91 6.57
CA TRP A 249 -10.35 -4.37 6.54
C TRP A 249 -10.23 -4.88 5.10
N GLN A 250 -11.08 -4.37 4.22
CA GLN A 250 -11.11 -4.75 2.81
C GLN A 250 -9.82 -4.34 2.08
N LEU A 251 -9.28 -3.14 2.38
CA LEU A 251 -8.08 -2.65 1.71
C LEU A 251 -6.77 -3.23 2.24
N THR A 252 -6.71 -3.56 3.53
CA THR A 252 -5.47 -4.05 4.17
C THR A 252 -5.47 -5.55 4.37
N GLY A 253 -6.62 -6.22 4.37
CA GLY A 253 -6.71 -7.62 4.81
C GLY A 253 -6.52 -7.81 6.32
N LEU A 254 -6.23 -6.74 7.08
CA LEU A 254 -6.11 -6.76 8.53
C LEU A 254 -7.41 -6.25 9.17
N THR A 255 -7.82 -6.87 10.27
CA THR A 255 -9.05 -6.50 10.99
C THR A 255 -8.99 -5.04 11.46
N CYS A 256 -10.01 -4.24 11.17
CA CYS A 256 -10.04 -2.84 11.62
C CYS A 256 -10.38 -2.71 13.11
N ILE A 257 -10.16 -1.53 13.70
CA ILE A 257 -10.46 -1.28 15.12
C ILE A 257 -11.94 -1.51 15.47
N HIS A 258 -12.87 -1.23 14.55
CA HIS A 258 -14.30 -1.44 14.75
C HIS A 258 -14.62 -2.94 14.85
N ALA A 259 -14.09 -3.72 13.93
CA ALA A 259 -14.24 -5.17 13.94
C ALA A 259 -13.60 -5.79 15.17
N ILE A 260 -12.44 -5.30 15.60
CA ILE A 260 -11.81 -5.75 16.84
C ILE A 260 -12.64 -5.43 18.07
N ALA A 261 -13.30 -4.27 18.13
CA ALA A 261 -14.21 -3.95 19.22
C ALA A 261 -15.38 -4.94 19.27
N PHE A 262 -15.99 -5.26 18.13
CA PHE A 262 -17.10 -6.21 18.07
C PHE A 262 -16.68 -7.65 18.35
N ILE A 263 -15.65 -8.17 17.67
CA ILE A 263 -15.12 -9.53 17.88
C ILE A 263 -14.64 -9.70 19.33
N GLY A 264 -14.05 -8.65 19.91
CA GLY A 264 -13.56 -8.62 21.28
C GLY A 264 -14.64 -8.67 22.36
N MET A 265 -15.94 -8.70 22.00
CA MET A 265 -17.04 -9.02 22.91
C MET A 265 -17.14 -10.53 23.21
N LYS A 266 -16.49 -11.38 22.40
CA LYS A 266 -16.40 -12.83 22.64
C LYS A 266 -15.41 -13.11 23.78
N GLU A 267 -15.66 -14.16 24.57
CA GLU A 267 -14.76 -14.53 25.69
C GLU A 267 -13.35 -14.91 25.22
N HIS A 268 -13.24 -15.59 24.08
CA HIS A 268 -11.97 -16.07 23.50
C HIS A 268 -11.92 -15.84 21.98
N PRO A 269 -11.67 -14.60 21.53
CA PRO A 269 -11.60 -14.31 20.11
C PRO A 269 -10.33 -14.92 19.48
N LEU A 270 -10.51 -15.72 18.44
CA LEU A 270 -9.42 -16.23 17.62
C LEU A 270 -9.06 -15.20 16.55
N TRP A 271 -8.20 -14.23 16.89
CA TRP A 271 -7.92 -13.08 16.02
C TRP A 271 -7.41 -13.45 14.63
N HIS A 272 -6.59 -14.51 14.53
CA HIS A 272 -6.02 -14.95 13.27
C HIS A 272 -7.09 -15.36 12.24
N THR A 273 -8.29 -15.80 12.66
CA THR A 273 -9.36 -16.18 11.74
C THR A 273 -10.03 -15.00 11.04
N TYR A 274 -9.72 -13.77 11.47
CA TYR A 274 -10.30 -12.52 10.95
C TYR A 274 -9.28 -11.69 10.16
N VAL A 275 -8.19 -12.32 9.72
CA VAL A 275 -7.13 -11.71 8.94
C VAL A 275 -7.00 -12.48 7.62
N ASN A 276 -6.69 -11.76 6.55
CA ASN A 276 -6.46 -12.36 5.25
C ASN A 276 -5.28 -13.35 5.28
N ASP A 277 -5.41 -14.40 4.49
CA ASP A 277 -4.42 -15.48 4.34
C ASP A 277 -3.02 -15.00 3.98
N TYR A 278 -2.90 -13.84 3.33
CA TYR A 278 -1.64 -13.18 3.04
C TYR A 278 -0.72 -13.00 4.26
N TYR A 279 -1.29 -12.95 5.47
CA TYR A 279 -0.58 -12.76 6.71
C TYR A 279 -0.26 -14.05 7.48
N TYR A 280 -0.58 -15.23 6.94
CA TYR A 280 -0.28 -16.51 7.58
C TYR A 280 1.17 -16.96 7.35
N VAL A 281 1.76 -17.61 8.35
CA VAL A 281 3.16 -18.10 8.28
C VAL A 281 3.30 -19.35 7.42
N TYR A 282 2.36 -20.29 7.53
CA TYR A 282 2.39 -21.58 6.84
C TYR A 282 1.06 -21.84 6.13
N ARG A 283 1.14 -22.19 4.84
CA ARG A 283 0.08 -22.82 4.05
C ARG A 283 0.66 -23.95 3.23
#